data_AF-A0A0N0PFE3-F1
#
_entry.id   AF-A0A0N0PFE3-F1
#
_cell.length_a   1.000
_cell.length_b   1.000
_cell.length_c   1.000
_cell.angle_alpha   90.00
_cell.angle_beta   90.00
_cell.angle_gamma   90.00
#
_symmetry.space_group_name_H-M   'P 1'
#
loop_
_entity.id
_entity.type
_entity.pdbx_description
1 polymer ?
#
loop_
_entity_poly.entity_id
_entity_poly.type
_entity_poly.pdbx_seq_one_letter_code
_entity_poly.pdbx_strand_id
1 'polypeptide(L)'
;MTIIDCHWNHNGTILATAGCTKEQANVIQFFTAYGEQVRTLRVPGGSMRALSWERCSLRLAIAIDSYIYFANVKPDHKYAYYGNTLAFVSDTDTVTFWDTVTHQVLMSK
;
A
#
# COMPACT_ATOMS: atom_id res chain seq x y z
N MET A 1 -6.80 9.80 17.21
CA MET A 1 -7.29 10.02 15.83
C MET A 1 -8.77 9.68 15.85
N THR A 2 -9.60 10.54 15.26
CA THR A 2 -11.01 10.22 15.03
C THR A 2 -11.09 9.53 13.67
N ILE A 3 -11.53 8.28 13.66
CA ILE A 3 -11.63 7.47 12.44
C ILE A 3 -12.90 7.87 11.69
N ILE A 4 -12.77 8.07 10.39
CA ILE A 4 -13.86 8.46 9.49
C ILE A 4 -14.27 7.24 8.65
N ASP A 5 -13.28 6.51 8.14
CA ASP A 5 -13.50 5.40 7.24
C ASP A 5 -12.31 4.42 7.30
N CYS A 6 -12.52 3.16 6.97
CA CYS A 6 -11.47 2.16 6.91
C CYS A 6 -11.77 1.06 5.90
N HIS A 7 -10.74 0.65 5.16
CA HIS A 7 -10.87 -0.39 4.14
C HIS A 7 -9.64 -1.28 4.07
N TRP A 8 -9.88 -2.59 4.00
CA TRP A 8 -8.86 -3.57 3.65
C TRP A 8 -8.46 -3.41 2.19
N ASN A 9 -7.19 -3.59 1.91
CA ASN A 9 -6.71 -3.76 0.55
C ASN A 9 -7.22 -5.10 -0.03
N HIS A 10 -7.08 -5.30 -1.34
CA HIS A 10 -7.74 -6.39 -2.06
C HIS A 10 -7.36 -7.80 -1.56
N ASN A 11 -6.12 -7.99 -1.11
CA ASN A 11 -5.62 -9.28 -0.61
C ASN A 11 -5.70 -9.42 0.92
N GLY A 12 -6.27 -8.43 1.63
CA GLY A 12 -6.46 -8.47 3.08
C GLY A 12 -5.19 -8.37 3.92
N THR A 13 -4.06 -7.97 3.33
CA THR A 13 -2.78 -7.87 4.06
C THR A 13 -2.59 -6.54 4.76
N ILE A 14 -3.23 -5.47 4.27
CA ILE A 14 -3.12 -4.11 4.78
C ILE A 14 -4.50 -3.50 5.00
N LEU A 15 -4.72 -2.96 6.19
CA LEU A 15 -5.86 -2.12 6.52
C LEU A 15 -5.45 -0.64 6.42
N ALA A 16 -6.14 0.14 5.59
CA ALA A 16 -6.02 1.59 5.60
C ALA A 16 -7.14 2.19 6.44
N THR A 17 -6.78 3.03 7.41
CA THR A 17 -7.72 3.80 8.23
C THR A 17 -7.56 5.28 7.94
N ALA A 18 -8.63 5.93 7.50
CA ALA A 18 -8.69 7.36 7.29
C ALA A 18 -9.29 8.05 8.51
N GLY A 19 -8.70 9.17 8.90
CA GLY A 19 -9.21 9.96 10.00
C GLY A 19 -8.45 11.25 10.22
N CYS A 20 -8.80 11.92 11.31
CA CYS A 20 -8.24 13.22 11.66
C CYS A 20 -7.50 13.14 13.00
N THR A 21 -6.32 13.75 13.09
CA THR A 21 -5.55 13.82 14.34
C THR A 21 -6.14 14.87 15.29
N LYS A 22 -5.61 14.95 16.52
CA LYS A 22 -6.05 15.97 17.48
C LYS A 22 -5.71 17.39 17.02
N GLU A 23 -4.65 17.52 16.22
CA GLU A 23 -4.18 18.76 15.60
C GLU A 23 -4.94 19.09 14.30
N GLN A 24 -6.08 18.44 14.05
CA GLN A 24 -6.92 18.63 12.86
C GLN A 24 -6.22 18.31 11.52
N ALA A 25 -5.19 17.46 11.54
CA ALA A 25 -4.54 16.99 10.31
C ALA A 25 -5.21 15.72 9.79
N ASN A 26 -5.57 15.68 8.50
CA ASN A 26 -6.03 14.45 7.87
C ASN A 26 -4.86 13.47 7.71
N VAL A 27 -5.08 12.25 8.17
CA VAL A 27 -4.10 11.17 8.07
C VAL A 27 -4.76 9.88 7.63
N ILE A 28 -4.00 9.11 6.86
CA ILE A 28 -4.29 7.72 6.55
C ILE A 28 -3.21 6.89 7.20
N GLN A 29 -3.60 6.00 8.10
CA GLN A 29 -2.69 5.06 8.74
C GLN A 29 -2.85 3.68 8.10
N PHE A 30 -1.73 3.02 7.87
CA PHE A 30 -1.66 1.69 7.29
C PHE A 30 -1.25 0.70 8.37
N PHE A 31 -2.04 -0.34 8.55
CA PHE A 31 -1.78 -1.42 9.49
C PHE A 31 -1.66 -2.75 8.76
N THR A 32 -0.78 -3.63 9.23
CA THR A 32 -0.74 -5.02 8.79
C THR A 32 -1.96 -5.77 9.30
N ALA A 33 -2.25 -6.94 8.72
CA ALA A 33 -3.26 -7.86 9.23
C ALA A 33 -3.04 -8.28 10.70
N TYR A 34 -1.82 -8.11 11.23
CA TYR A 34 -1.45 -8.42 12.61
C TYR A 34 -1.57 -7.20 13.56
N GLY A 35 -2.03 -6.05 13.06
CA GLY A 35 -2.22 -4.83 13.85
C GLY A 35 -0.96 -3.95 13.98
N GLU A 36 0.12 -4.27 13.28
CA GLU A 36 1.34 -3.44 13.29
C GLU A 36 1.18 -2.23 12.37
N GLN A 37 1.55 -1.04 12.86
CA GLN A 37 1.49 0.17 12.04
C GLN A 37 2.68 0.24 11.07
N VAL A 38 2.38 0.21 9.78
CA VAL A 38 3.39 0.25 8.70
C VAL A 38 3.80 1.68 8.38
N ARG A 39 2.82 2.57 8.19
CA ARG A 39 3.07 3.94 7.73
C ARG A 39 1.90 4.87 8.06
N THR A 40 2.19 6.17 8.14
CA THR A 40 1.19 7.23 8.17
C THR A 40 1.39 8.15 6.97
N LEU A 41 0.34 8.40 6.21
CA LEU A 41 0.28 9.38 5.12
C LEU A 41 -0.51 10.59 5.60
N ARG A 42 0.10 11.78 5.57
CA ARG A 42 -0.63 13.04 5.77
C ARG A 42 -1.23 13.48 4.46
N VAL A 43 -2.52 13.84 4.47
CA VAL A 43 -3.21 14.31 3.27
C VAL A 43 -3.58 15.80 3.46
N PRO A 44 -3.07 16.70 2.61
CA PRO A 44 -3.44 18.10 2.67
C PRO A 44 -4.87 18.32 2.17
N GLY A 45 -5.46 19.45 2.52
CA GLY A 45 -6.80 19.85 2.09
C GLY A 45 -7.77 20.03 3.25
N GLY A 46 -9.05 20.14 2.94
CA GLY A 46 -10.11 20.34 3.93
C GLY A 46 -10.59 19.03 4.56
N SER A 47 -11.90 18.81 4.69
CA SER A 47 -12.43 17.67 5.44
C SER A 47 -12.40 16.38 4.61
N MET A 48 -11.64 15.39 5.07
CA MET A 48 -11.65 14.04 4.51
C MET A 48 -12.99 13.34 4.76
N ARG A 49 -13.51 12.62 3.77
CA ARG A 49 -14.84 11.99 3.81
C ARG A 49 -14.82 10.49 3.66
N ALA A 50 -13.97 9.95 2.79
CA ALA A 50 -13.92 8.52 2.49
C ALA A 50 -12.56 8.13 1.88
N LEU A 51 -12.23 6.84 1.93
CA LEU A 51 -11.14 6.25 1.16
C LEU A 51 -11.63 5.03 0.36
N SER A 52 -10.89 4.65 -0.68
CA SER A 52 -11.12 3.39 -1.38
C SER A 52 -9.83 2.88 -2.00
N TRP A 53 -9.66 1.56 -2.00
CA TRP A 53 -8.53 0.90 -2.66
C TRP A 53 -8.81 0.66 -4.14
N GLU A 54 -7.80 0.85 -4.96
CA GLU A 54 -7.78 0.25 -6.28
C GLU A 54 -7.77 -1.28 -6.16
N ARG A 55 -8.41 -1.98 -7.11
CA ARG A 55 -8.49 -3.44 -7.17
C ARG A 55 -7.13 -4.15 -7.01
N CYS A 56 -6.04 -3.56 -7.48
CA CYS A 56 -4.70 -4.15 -7.37
C CYS A 56 -3.93 -3.71 -6.11
N SER A 57 -4.54 -2.95 -5.20
CA SER A 57 -3.95 -2.46 -3.94
C SER A 57 -2.71 -1.54 -4.10
N LEU A 58 -2.40 -1.09 -5.30
CA LEU A 58 -1.25 -0.20 -5.57
C LEU A 58 -1.59 1.27 -5.44
N ARG A 59 -2.88 1.61 -5.36
CA ARG A 59 -3.36 2.98 -5.29
C ARG A 59 -4.57 3.11 -4.39
N LEU A 60 -4.75 4.31 -3.85
CA LEU A 60 -5.90 4.74 -3.08
C LEU A 60 -6.57 5.91 -3.76
N ALA A 61 -7.90 5.94 -3.73
CA ALA A 61 -8.71 7.11 -3.96
C ALA A 61 -9.16 7.69 -2.62
N ILE A 62 -9.00 8.99 -2.42
CA ILE A 62 -9.27 9.68 -1.15
C ILE A 62 -10.18 10.86 -1.45
N ALA A 63 -11.37 10.88 -0.85
CA ALA A 63 -12.31 11.98 -1.00
C ALA A 63 -12.05 13.06 0.07
N ILE A 64 -11.74 14.28 -0.37
CA ILE A 64 -11.53 15.45 0.49
C ILE A 64 -12.39 16.59 -0.02
N ASP A 65 -13.43 16.96 0.74
CA ASP A 65 -14.47 17.92 0.36
C ASP A 65 -15.01 17.69 -1.06
N SER A 66 -14.59 18.51 -2.04
CA SER A 66 -15.02 18.44 -3.44
C SER A 66 -13.96 17.86 -4.39
N TYR A 67 -12.86 17.34 -3.84
CA TYR A 67 -11.74 16.78 -4.58
C TYR A 67 -11.55 15.29 -4.30
N ILE A 68 -11.01 14.59 -5.29
CA ILE A 68 -10.54 13.21 -5.13
C ILE A 68 -9.03 13.21 -5.37
N TYR A 69 -8.28 12.82 -4.36
CA TYR A 69 -6.84 12.59 -4.48
C TYR A 69 -6.55 11.13 -4.78
N PHE A 70 -5.56 10.90 -5.62
CA PHE A 70 -5.00 9.57 -5.84
C PHE A 70 -3.63 9.47 -5.20
N ALA A 71 -3.43 8.48 -4.34
CA ALA A 71 -2.16 8.20 -3.69
C ALA A 71 -1.63 6.84 -4.12
N ASN A 72 -0.38 6.78 -4.56
CA ASN A 72 0.29 5.52 -4.85
C ASN A 72 0.79 4.88 -3.56
N VAL A 73 0.47 3.60 -3.37
CA VAL A 73 0.99 2.76 -2.30
C VAL A 73 2.01 1.83 -2.93
N LYS A 74 3.30 2.12 -2.70
CA LYS A 74 4.40 1.27 -3.17
C LYS A 74 4.76 0.30 -2.04
N PRO A 75 4.50 -1.02 -2.19
CA PRO A 75 5.02 -2.01 -1.26
C PRO A 75 6.55 -1.95 -1.28
N ASP A 76 7.17 -2.17 -0.13
CA ASP A 76 8.62 -2.31 -0.05
C ASP A 76 8.99 -3.71 -0.55
N HIS A 77 9.12 -3.84 -1.88
CA HIS A 77 9.50 -5.10 -2.50
C HIS A 77 10.97 -5.37 -2.19
N LYS A 78 11.22 -6.44 -1.43
CA LYS A 78 12.58 -6.95 -1.26
C LYS A 78 13.02 -7.57 -2.59
N TYR A 79 14.13 -7.07 -3.13
CA TYR A 79 14.76 -7.61 -4.31
C TYR A 79 16.28 -7.66 -4.14
N ALA A 80 16.92 -8.56 -4.87
CA ALA A 80 18.36 -8.67 -5.00
C ALA A 80 18.70 -8.94 -6.47
N TYR A 81 19.87 -8.48 -6.89
CA TYR A 81 20.36 -8.69 -8.25
C TYR A 81 21.71 -9.38 -8.19
N TYR A 82 21.86 -10.50 -8.91
CA TYR A 82 23.11 -11.24 -8.99
C TYR A 82 23.35 -11.76 -10.42
N GLY A 83 24.46 -11.33 -11.04
CA GLY A 83 24.77 -11.68 -12.43
C GLY A 83 23.70 -11.13 -13.39
N ASN A 84 22.94 -12.04 -14.00
CA ASN A 84 21.82 -11.72 -14.88
C ASN A 84 20.45 -12.02 -14.24
N THR A 85 20.42 -12.36 -12.95
CA THR A 85 19.20 -12.81 -12.28
C THR A 85 18.74 -11.76 -11.27
N LEU A 86 17.52 -11.26 -11.46
CA LEU A 86 16.76 -10.48 -10.48
C LEU A 86 15.95 -11.44 -9.59
N ALA A 87 16.28 -11.52 -8.31
CA ALA A 87 15.47 -12.23 -7.32
C ALA A 87 14.56 -11.22 -6.61
N PHE A 88 13.25 -11.45 -6.57
CA PHE A 88 12.31 -10.59 -5.86
C PHE A 88 11.18 -11.39 -5.22
N VAL A 89 10.60 -10.84 -4.17
CA VAL A 89 9.43 -11.41 -3.51
C VAL A 89 8.18 -11.05 -4.33
N SER A 90 7.56 -12.05 -4.97
CA SER A 90 6.40 -11.85 -5.84
C SER A 90 5.07 -11.93 -5.08
N ASP A 91 5.00 -12.79 -4.06
CA ASP A 91 3.86 -13.00 -3.16
C ASP A 91 4.36 -13.10 -1.71
N THR A 92 3.47 -13.28 -0.73
CA THR A 92 3.83 -13.26 0.71
C THR A 92 5.00 -14.17 1.05
N ASP A 93 5.13 -15.33 0.40
CA ASP A 93 6.17 -16.32 0.69
C ASP A 93 6.79 -16.94 -0.58
N THR A 94 6.75 -16.25 -1.72
CA THR A 94 7.33 -16.77 -2.96
C THR A 94 8.44 -15.87 -3.47
N VAL A 95 9.62 -16.45 -3.67
CA VAL A 95 10.76 -15.77 -4.28
C VAL A 95 10.80 -16.14 -5.75
N THR A 96 10.72 -15.12 -6.60
CA THR A 96 10.81 -15.25 -8.05
C THR A 96 12.19 -14.82 -8.51
N PHE A 97 12.85 -15.68 -9.27
CA PHE A 97 14.11 -15.42 -9.96
C PHE A 97 13.82 -15.16 -11.43
N TRP A 98 14.17 -13.97 -11.91
CA TRP A 98 13.99 -13.56 -13.29
C TRP A 98 15.33 -13.33 -13.96
N ASP A 99 15.60 -14.06 -15.05
CA ASP A 99 16.76 -13.81 -15.89
C ASP A 99 16.48 -12.62 -16.82
N THR A 100 17.25 -11.54 -16.68
CA THR A 100 17.06 -10.29 -17.42
C THR A 100 17.49 -10.36 -18.88
N VAL A 101 18.22 -11.41 -19.28
CA VAL A 101 18.71 -11.62 -20.65
C VAL A 101 17.82 -12.60 -21.40
N THR A 102 17.49 -13.74 -20.79
CA THR A 102 16.66 -14.78 -21.42
C THR A 102 15.16 -14.59 -21.20
N HIS A 103 14.79 -13.70 -20.27
CA HIS A 103 13.43 -13.46 -19.80
C HIS A 103 12.73 -14.70 -19.20
N GLN A 104 13.51 -15.70 -18.76
CA GLN A 104 12.98 -16.86 -18.07
C GLN A 104 12.70 -16.54 -16.59
N VAL A 105 11.65 -17.17 -16.06
CA VAL A 105 11.18 -16.98 -14.69
C VAL A 105 11.20 -18.32 -13.96
N LEU A 106 11.84 -18.36 -12.80
CA LEU A 106 11.89 -19.52 -11.91
C LEU A 106 11.33 -19.13 -10.55
N MET A 107 10.29 -19.84 -10.09
CA MET A 107 9.64 -19.57 -8.80
C MET A 107 10.10 -20.60 -7.77
N SER A 108 10.58 -20.14 -6.62
CA SER A 108 10.84 -20.97 -5.44
C SER A 108 9.70 -20.78 -4.43
N LYS A 109 9.00 -21.87 -4.14
CA LYS A 109 8.08 -21.97 -2.98
C LYS A 109 8.82 -22.48 -1.76
#